data_AF-A0A3N5U7N3-F1
#
_entry.id   AF-A0A3N5U7N3-F1
#
_cell.length_a   1.000
_cell.length_b   1.000
_cell.length_c   1.000
_cell.angle_alpha   90.00
_cell.angle_beta   90.00
_cell.angle_gamma   90.00
#
_symmetry.space_group_name_H-M   'P 1'
#
loop_
_entity.id
_entity.type
_entity.pdbx_description
1 polymer ?
#
loop_
_entity_poly.entity_id
_entity_poly.type
_entity_poly.pdbx_seq_one_letter_code
_entity_poly.pdbx_strand_id
1 'polypeptide(L)'
;AGLRIESSGGDGIYLGRGKNRITNKDIILRDLIIFEHLRQGISVITAENLLVEKCVIRGTRGTAPEAGIDFEPNREDESIINCNVKNCIIAGNSGAGIQGYFVNMGSTSLPISIIIENCDIYDQLVALFFVGFQNGAHGTLRIIDSDVRGLSLIPDIPELTLSYR
;
A
#
# COMPACT_ATOMS: atom_id res chain seq x y z
N ALA A 1 15.52 17.74 2.87
CA ALA A 1 14.14 17.30 3.16
C ALA A 1 13.26 17.75 2.00
N GLY A 2 12.38 16.89 1.50
CA GLY A 2 11.41 17.23 0.45
C GLY A 2 10.11 17.81 1.01
N LEU A 3 8.97 17.49 0.38
CA LEU A 3 7.65 18.05 0.71
C LEU A 3 6.99 17.35 1.92
N ARG A 4 6.34 18.14 2.78
CA ARG A 4 5.48 17.64 3.86
C ARG A 4 4.00 17.83 3.49
N ILE A 5 3.22 16.76 3.66
CA ILE A 5 1.77 16.71 3.48
C ILE A 5 1.20 16.23 4.81
N GLU A 6 0.30 16.99 5.43
CA GLU A 6 -0.17 16.67 6.78
C GLU A 6 -1.65 16.98 7.01
N SER A 7 -2.27 16.25 7.94
CA SER A 7 -3.55 16.58 8.57
C SER A 7 -4.72 16.81 7.61
N SER A 8 -4.79 16.06 6.50
CA SER A 8 -5.97 16.08 5.63
C SER A 8 -7.16 15.41 6.32
N GLY A 9 -8.38 15.84 5.97
CA GLY A 9 -9.63 15.25 6.45
C GLY A 9 -9.97 13.89 5.83
N GLY A 10 -9.03 13.25 5.13
CA GLY A 10 -9.22 11.98 4.45
C GLY A 10 -7.87 11.31 4.22
N ASP A 11 -7.58 10.97 2.97
CA ASP A 11 -6.30 10.36 2.58
C ASP A 11 -5.26 11.46 2.28
N GLY A 12 -3.98 11.20 2.53
CA GLY A 12 -2.90 12.15 2.23
C GLY A 12 -2.61 12.25 0.74
N ILE A 13 -2.42 11.11 0.09
CA ILE A 13 -2.26 10.99 -1.37
C ILE A 13 -3.25 9.93 -1.87
N TYR A 14 -4.01 10.26 -2.92
CA TYR A 14 -5.03 9.37 -3.48
C TYR A 14 -4.80 9.13 -4.97
N LEU A 15 -4.34 7.93 -5.33
CA LEU A 15 -4.15 7.49 -6.72
C LEU A 15 -5.41 6.77 -7.22
N GLY A 16 -6.43 7.57 -7.51
CA GLY A 16 -7.69 7.12 -8.12
C GLY A 16 -7.65 7.10 -9.66
N ARG A 17 -8.72 6.61 -10.30
CA ARG A 17 -8.83 6.52 -11.78
C ARG A 17 -9.66 7.61 -12.46
N GLY A 18 -10.30 8.49 -11.68
CA GLY A 18 -11.20 9.56 -12.17
C GLY A 18 -12.35 9.05 -13.07
N LYS A 19 -13.06 9.97 -13.73
CA LYS A 19 -14.19 9.62 -14.63
C LYS A 19 -13.76 8.83 -15.86
N ASN A 20 -12.57 9.12 -16.37
CA ASN A 20 -12.03 8.49 -17.58
C ASN A 20 -11.47 7.10 -17.31
N ARG A 21 -11.48 6.65 -16.05
CA ARG A 21 -11.13 5.29 -15.65
C ARG A 21 -9.69 4.90 -15.99
N ILE A 22 -8.80 5.88 -16.06
CA ILE A 22 -7.41 5.73 -16.49
C ILE A 22 -6.54 5.31 -15.31
N THR A 23 -5.70 4.30 -15.51
CA THR A 23 -4.68 3.86 -14.55
C THR A 23 -3.57 4.90 -14.41
N ASN A 24 -3.13 5.17 -13.18
CA ASN A 24 -1.98 6.02 -12.91
C ASN A 24 -0.71 5.29 -13.39
N LYS A 25 0.06 5.88 -14.30
CA LYS A 25 1.29 5.26 -14.83
C LYS A 25 2.51 6.11 -14.52
N ASP A 26 3.62 5.44 -14.19
CA ASP A 26 4.94 6.05 -14.03
C ASP A 26 4.97 7.15 -12.96
N ILE A 27 4.33 6.88 -11.82
CA ILE A 27 4.22 7.81 -10.70
C ILE A 27 5.39 7.61 -9.73
N ILE A 28 6.04 8.71 -9.35
CA ILE A 28 7.11 8.72 -8.34
C ILE A 28 6.67 9.61 -7.18
N LEU A 29 6.57 9.02 -6.00
CA LEU A 29 6.42 9.70 -4.72
C LEU A 29 7.76 9.58 -3.98
N ARG A 30 8.51 10.68 -3.89
CA ARG A 30 9.88 10.65 -3.35
C ARG A 30 10.15 11.76 -2.36
N ASP A 31 10.91 11.43 -1.31
CA ASP A 31 11.40 12.38 -0.29
C ASP A 31 10.24 13.12 0.41
N LEU A 32 9.13 12.42 0.66
CA LEU A 32 7.92 12.99 1.26
C LEU A 32 7.81 12.68 2.76
N ILE A 33 7.21 13.61 3.50
CA ILE A 33 6.70 13.35 4.85
C ILE A 33 5.17 13.41 4.79
N ILE A 34 4.52 12.28 5.02
CA ILE A 34 3.07 12.08 4.94
C ILE A 34 2.57 11.80 6.36
N PHE A 35 1.86 12.75 6.96
CA PHE A 35 1.72 12.78 8.42
C PHE A 35 0.29 13.08 8.90
N GLU A 36 -0.20 12.28 9.85
CA GLU A 36 -1.45 12.53 10.58
C GLU A 36 -2.70 12.72 9.70
N HIS A 37 -2.87 11.90 8.67
CA HIS A 37 -4.08 11.90 7.85
C HIS A 37 -5.24 11.18 8.55
N LEU A 38 -6.46 11.69 8.37
CA LEU A 38 -7.64 11.16 9.06
C LEU A 38 -7.92 9.69 8.70
N ARG A 39 -7.67 9.30 7.45
CA ARG A 39 -8.08 7.99 6.94
C ARG A 39 -6.93 7.14 6.42
N GLN A 40 -6.10 7.63 5.51
CA GLN A 40 -4.95 6.89 4.98
C GLN A 40 -3.77 7.82 4.70
N GLY A 41 -2.54 7.31 4.76
CA GLY A 41 -1.38 8.07 4.29
C GLY A 41 -1.36 8.15 2.76
N ILE A 42 -1.40 6.99 2.12
CA ILE A 42 -1.50 6.83 0.66
C ILE A 42 -2.58 5.78 0.35
N SER A 43 -3.49 6.10 -0.55
CA SER A 43 -4.46 5.13 -1.12
C SER A 43 -4.17 4.94 -2.60
N VAL A 44 -3.98 3.69 -3.01
CA VAL A 44 -3.67 3.27 -4.37
C VAL A 44 -4.82 2.41 -4.88
N ILE A 45 -5.71 3.05 -5.66
CA ILE A 45 -6.82 2.33 -6.31
C ILE A 45 -6.31 1.63 -7.56
N THR A 46 -5.47 2.32 -8.34
CA THR A 46 -4.88 1.77 -9.55
C THR A 46 -3.54 2.44 -9.84
N ALA A 47 -2.52 1.65 -10.11
CA ALA A 47 -1.22 2.10 -10.57
C ALA A 47 -0.45 1.02 -11.37
N GLU A 48 0.29 1.50 -12.36
CA GLU A 48 1.35 0.77 -13.06
C GLU A 48 2.66 1.55 -12.92
N ASN A 49 3.74 0.89 -12.51
CA ASN A 49 5.06 1.53 -12.30
C ASN A 49 5.02 2.65 -11.24
N LEU A 50 4.45 2.36 -10.07
CA LEU A 50 4.49 3.26 -8.92
C LEU A 50 5.79 3.06 -8.14
N LEU A 51 6.52 4.14 -7.87
CA LEU A 51 7.65 4.16 -6.94
C LEU A 51 7.34 5.08 -5.77
N VAL A 52 7.27 4.52 -4.55
CA VAL A 52 7.25 5.26 -3.29
C VAL A 52 8.63 5.11 -2.66
N GLU A 53 9.42 6.18 -2.61
CA GLU A 53 10.84 6.09 -2.25
C GLU A 53 11.26 7.15 -1.23
N LYS A 54 11.99 6.76 -0.18
CA LYS A 54 12.53 7.70 0.84
C LYS A 54 11.43 8.54 1.49
N CYS A 55 10.27 7.92 1.74
CA CYS A 55 9.13 8.59 2.37
C CYS A 55 9.02 8.21 3.85
N VAL A 56 8.53 9.15 4.66
CA VAL A 56 8.08 8.90 6.03
C VAL A 56 6.56 8.98 6.05
N ILE A 57 5.89 7.89 6.40
CA ILE A 57 4.42 7.78 6.40
C ILE A 57 3.97 7.41 7.82
N ARG A 58 3.33 8.34 8.53
CA ARG A 58 3.12 8.18 9.97
C ARG A 58 1.87 8.84 10.52
N GLY A 59 1.30 8.23 11.55
CA GLY A 59 0.34 8.86 12.45
C GLY A 59 -1.08 8.92 11.93
N THR A 60 -1.44 8.14 10.90
CA THR A 60 -2.84 8.11 10.42
C THR A 60 -3.79 7.67 11.53
N ARG A 61 -4.86 8.45 11.74
CA ARG A 61 -5.82 8.23 12.82
C ARG A 61 -7.12 9.01 12.61
N GLY A 62 -8.26 8.35 12.77
CA GLY A 62 -9.59 8.93 12.82
C GLY A 62 -10.65 8.03 12.22
N THR A 63 -10.54 7.71 10.93
CA THR A 63 -11.53 6.92 10.18
C THR A 63 -10.86 5.70 9.57
N ALA A 64 -11.41 4.51 9.82
CA ALA A 64 -10.91 3.27 9.23
C ALA A 64 -10.77 3.40 7.69
N PRO A 65 -9.71 2.82 7.08
CA PRO A 65 -8.80 1.83 7.65
C PRO A 65 -7.64 2.37 8.50
N GLU A 66 -7.35 3.67 8.50
CA GLU A 66 -6.25 4.30 9.26
C GLU A 66 -4.85 3.76 8.90
N ALA A 67 -4.66 3.19 7.71
CA ALA A 67 -3.41 2.59 7.29
C ALA A 67 -2.39 3.60 6.73
N GLY A 68 -1.11 3.25 6.78
CA GLY A 68 -0.04 4.04 6.19
C GLY A 68 -0.15 4.06 4.66
N ILE A 69 -0.19 2.89 4.04
CA ILE A 69 -0.43 2.70 2.61
C ILE A 69 -1.56 1.68 2.44
N ASP A 70 -2.54 1.94 1.57
CA ASP A 70 -3.55 0.98 1.14
C ASP A 70 -3.50 0.75 -0.36
N PHE A 71 -3.32 -0.50 -0.77
CA PHE A 71 -3.59 -0.94 -2.14
C PHE A 71 -5.01 -1.52 -2.17
N GLU A 72 -6.00 -0.69 -2.55
CA GLU A 72 -7.44 -0.99 -2.44
C GLU A 72 -8.16 -0.81 -3.79
N PRO A 73 -7.90 -1.65 -4.80
CA PRO A 73 -8.66 -1.63 -6.04
C PRO A 73 -10.16 -1.82 -5.74
N ASN A 74 -10.97 -0.93 -6.30
CA ASN A 74 -12.41 -0.94 -6.22
C ASN A 74 -13.05 -1.88 -7.25
N ARG A 75 -12.30 -2.28 -8.29
CA ARG A 75 -12.81 -3.07 -9.43
C ARG A 75 -11.76 -4.02 -9.99
N GLU A 76 -12.21 -5.10 -10.63
CA GLU A 76 -11.34 -6.11 -11.28
C GLU A 76 -10.45 -5.55 -12.41
N ASP A 77 -10.87 -4.45 -13.04
CA ASP A 77 -10.16 -3.82 -14.17
C ASP A 77 -9.11 -2.79 -13.71
N GLU A 78 -8.88 -2.68 -12.40
CA GLU A 78 -7.88 -1.80 -11.81
C GLU A 78 -6.58 -2.55 -11.55
N SER A 79 -5.46 -1.87 -11.79
CA SER A 79 -4.14 -2.50 -11.87
C SER A 79 -3.32 -2.14 -10.64
N ILE A 80 -2.61 -3.10 -10.08
CA ILE A 80 -1.58 -2.88 -9.06
C ILE A 80 -0.32 -3.59 -9.54
N ILE A 81 0.36 -2.99 -10.52
CA ILE A 81 1.44 -3.65 -11.28
C ILE A 81 2.72 -2.86 -11.09
N ASN A 82 3.81 -3.56 -10.75
CA ASN A 82 5.14 -2.97 -10.55
C ASN A 82 5.09 -1.79 -9.56
N CYS A 83 4.47 -2.01 -8.41
CA CYS A 83 4.42 -1.04 -7.32
C CYS A 83 5.54 -1.31 -6.32
N ASN A 84 6.49 -0.38 -6.18
CA ASN A 84 7.64 -0.52 -5.31
C ASN A 84 7.60 0.51 -4.17
N VAL A 85 7.68 0.02 -2.94
CA VAL A 85 7.87 0.82 -1.72
C VAL A 85 9.30 0.58 -1.25
N LYS A 86 10.13 1.62 -1.31
CA LYS A 86 11.59 1.49 -1.17
C LYS A 86 12.18 2.52 -0.21
N ASN A 87 13.05 2.11 0.71
CA ASN A 87 13.76 3.03 1.61
C ASN A 87 12.80 3.90 2.45
N CYS A 88 11.65 3.36 2.86
CA CYS A 88 10.60 4.13 3.54
C CYS A 88 10.53 3.79 5.04
N ILE A 89 10.08 4.76 5.82
CA ILE A 89 9.68 4.57 7.21
C ILE A 89 8.17 4.66 7.29
N ILE A 90 7.52 3.62 7.80
CA ILE A 90 6.07 3.53 7.94
C ILE A 90 5.78 3.20 9.40
N ALA A 91 5.28 4.17 10.16
CA ALA A 91 5.21 3.97 11.60
C ALA A 91 4.04 4.65 12.29
N GLY A 92 3.58 4.05 13.40
CA GLY A 92 2.62 4.68 14.31
C GLY A 92 1.27 5.02 13.67
N ASN A 93 0.89 4.31 12.60
CA ASN A 93 -0.42 4.39 11.97
C ASN A 93 -1.41 3.57 12.82
N SER A 94 -2.63 4.08 13.02
CA SER A 94 -3.59 3.41 13.92
C SER A 94 -4.16 2.12 13.30
N GLY A 95 -4.18 2.06 11.97
CA GLY A 95 -4.46 0.86 11.18
C GLY A 95 -3.20 0.08 10.82
N ALA A 96 -3.23 -0.59 9.66
CA ALA A 96 -2.07 -1.35 9.19
C ALA A 96 -0.94 -0.42 8.71
N GLY A 97 0.32 -0.87 8.82
CA GLY A 97 1.44 -0.15 8.21
C GLY A 97 1.28 -0.10 6.69
N ILE A 98 1.20 -1.27 6.06
CA ILE A 98 0.83 -1.45 4.66
C ILE A 98 -0.33 -2.44 4.58
N GLN A 99 -1.36 -2.04 3.84
CA GLN A 99 -2.55 -2.83 3.55
C GLN A 99 -2.66 -3.12 2.05
N GLY A 100 -3.10 -4.33 1.72
CA GLY A 100 -3.65 -4.69 0.41
C GLY A 100 -5.03 -5.31 0.58
N TYR A 101 -6.06 -4.63 0.11
CA TYR A 101 -7.46 -5.03 0.24
C TYR A 101 -8.06 -5.39 -1.13
N PHE A 102 -7.88 -6.64 -1.55
CA PHE A 102 -8.14 -7.08 -2.94
C PHE A 102 -9.49 -7.75 -3.15
N VAL A 103 -10.46 -7.56 -2.25
CA VAL A 103 -11.75 -8.29 -2.27
C VAL A 103 -12.56 -8.09 -3.56
N ASN A 104 -12.32 -6.99 -4.28
CA ASN A 104 -13.00 -6.65 -5.54
C ASN A 104 -12.27 -7.16 -6.78
N MET A 105 -11.11 -7.80 -6.61
CA MET A 105 -10.37 -8.46 -7.68
C MET A 105 -10.80 -9.93 -7.77
N GLY A 106 -10.56 -10.54 -8.92
CA GLY A 106 -10.79 -11.96 -9.18
C GLY A 106 -9.87 -12.52 -10.26
N SER A 107 -10.16 -13.76 -10.70
CA SER A 107 -9.31 -14.55 -11.63
C SER A 107 -9.04 -13.90 -13.00
N THR A 108 -9.85 -12.93 -13.41
CA THR A 108 -9.68 -12.15 -14.65
C THR A 108 -8.83 -10.89 -14.46
N SER A 109 -8.53 -10.52 -13.22
CA SER A 109 -7.74 -9.32 -12.92
C SER A 109 -6.29 -9.54 -13.34
N LEU A 110 -5.62 -8.45 -13.68
CA LEU A 110 -4.18 -8.50 -13.94
C LEU A 110 -3.42 -8.89 -12.66
N PRO A 111 -2.32 -9.66 -12.77
CA PRO A 111 -1.55 -10.08 -11.61
C PRO A 111 -1.02 -8.90 -10.81
N ILE A 112 -1.22 -8.93 -9.50
CA ILE A 112 -0.71 -7.94 -8.55
C ILE A 112 0.82 -8.07 -8.46
N SER A 113 1.55 -6.98 -8.45
CA SER A 113 3.00 -7.01 -8.21
C SER A 113 3.43 -5.85 -7.31
N ILE A 114 3.75 -6.21 -6.06
CA ILE A 114 4.20 -5.29 -5.02
C ILE A 114 5.57 -5.73 -4.49
N ILE A 115 6.49 -4.78 -4.37
CA ILE A 115 7.79 -4.97 -3.72
C ILE A 115 7.89 -3.98 -2.57
N ILE A 116 8.25 -4.48 -1.39
CA ILE A 116 8.62 -3.69 -0.21
C ILE A 116 10.11 -3.96 0.02
N GLU A 117 10.94 -2.95 -0.18
CA GLU A 117 12.40 -3.07 -0.19
C GLU A 117 13.04 -2.08 0.79
N ASN A 118 13.90 -2.56 1.68
CA ASN A 118 14.67 -1.74 2.62
C ASN A 118 13.79 -0.74 3.40
N CYS A 119 12.69 -1.21 3.98
CA CYS A 119 11.76 -0.37 4.73
C CYS A 119 11.73 -0.72 6.23
N ASP A 120 11.50 0.30 7.06
CA ASP A 120 11.26 0.15 8.49
C ASP A 120 9.76 0.33 8.77
N ILE A 121 9.09 -0.72 9.22
CA ILE A 121 7.65 -0.74 9.48
C ILE A 121 7.40 -1.07 10.94
N TYR A 122 6.98 -0.10 11.78
CA TYR A 122 6.93 -0.31 13.25
C TYR A 122 5.95 0.62 14.00
N ASP A 123 5.72 0.38 15.29
CA ASP A 123 4.80 1.17 16.16
C ASP A 123 3.31 1.14 15.79
N GLN A 124 2.89 0.21 14.92
CA GLN A 124 1.49 -0.16 14.73
C GLN A 124 1.26 -1.64 15.12
N LEU A 125 0.03 -1.98 15.51
CA LEU A 125 -0.29 -3.36 15.90
C LEU A 125 -0.15 -4.34 14.72
N VAL A 126 -0.63 -3.94 13.54
CA VAL A 126 -0.57 -4.73 12.30
C VAL A 126 0.39 -4.06 11.34
N ALA A 127 1.54 -4.68 11.07
CA ALA A 127 2.53 -4.12 10.15
C ALA A 127 2.11 -4.33 8.69
N LEU A 128 1.67 -5.54 8.36
CA LEU A 128 1.23 -5.93 7.01
C LEU A 128 -0.14 -6.61 7.08
N PHE A 129 -1.08 -6.16 6.24
CA PHE A 129 -2.41 -6.76 6.11
C PHE A 129 -2.76 -6.96 4.64
N PHE A 130 -2.68 -8.19 4.13
CA PHE A 130 -2.99 -8.49 2.73
C PHE A 130 -4.08 -9.54 2.65
N VAL A 131 -5.24 -9.18 2.09
CA VAL A 131 -6.44 -10.02 2.05
C VAL A 131 -7.21 -9.87 0.73
N GLY A 132 -8.25 -10.69 0.54
CA GLY A 132 -9.18 -10.57 -0.58
C GLY A 132 -8.90 -11.46 -1.78
N PHE A 133 -8.16 -12.55 -1.59
CA PHE A 133 -7.75 -13.45 -2.67
C PHE A 133 -8.79 -14.56 -2.97
N GLN A 134 -9.87 -14.67 -2.20
CA GLN A 134 -10.85 -15.77 -2.35
C GLN A 134 -11.56 -15.84 -3.72
N ASN A 135 -11.52 -14.75 -4.49
CA ASN A 135 -12.14 -14.65 -5.81
C ASN A 135 -11.15 -14.95 -6.97
N GLY A 136 -9.92 -15.36 -6.68
CA GLY A 136 -8.87 -15.69 -7.67
C GLY A 136 -7.95 -14.52 -8.03
N ALA A 137 -7.89 -13.48 -7.18
CA ALA A 137 -6.83 -12.49 -7.30
C ALA A 137 -5.48 -13.18 -7.04
N HIS A 138 -4.47 -12.83 -7.82
CA HIS A 138 -3.18 -13.51 -7.79
C HIS A 138 -2.03 -12.53 -8.05
N GLY A 139 -0.80 -12.93 -7.71
CA GLY A 139 0.37 -12.12 -7.98
C GLY A 139 1.57 -12.40 -7.07
N THR A 140 2.35 -11.36 -6.83
CA THR A 140 3.58 -11.42 -6.03
C THR A 140 3.64 -10.29 -5.02
N LEU A 141 3.97 -10.63 -3.78
CA LEU A 141 4.37 -9.69 -2.75
C LEU A 141 5.79 -10.07 -2.29
N ARG A 142 6.76 -9.19 -2.54
CA ARG A 142 8.15 -9.45 -2.17
C ARG A 142 8.56 -8.50 -1.06
N ILE A 143 9.10 -9.03 0.03
CA ILE A 143 9.61 -8.24 1.16
C ILE A 143 11.12 -8.49 1.23
N ILE A 144 11.90 -7.44 1.00
CA ILE A 144 13.35 -7.54 0.80
C ILE A 144 14.02 -6.57 1.76
N ASP A 145 15.01 -7.05 2.53
CA ASP A 145 15.87 -6.28 3.42
C ASP A 145 15.10 -5.32 4.36
N SER A 146 13.88 -5.66 4.76
CA SER A 146 12.97 -4.77 5.51
C SER A 146 12.77 -5.22 6.96
N ASP A 147 12.81 -4.27 7.90
CA ASP A 147 12.50 -4.50 9.32
C ASP A 147 11.00 -4.31 9.54
N VAL A 148 10.27 -5.41 9.69
CA VAL A 148 8.81 -5.44 9.86
C VAL A 148 8.46 -5.83 11.28
N ARG A 149 8.06 -4.85 12.10
CA ARG A 149 7.67 -5.01 13.51
C ARG A 149 6.17 -4.81 13.69
N GLY A 150 5.49 -5.89 14.06
CA GLY A 150 4.04 -5.96 14.25
C GLY A 150 3.46 -7.25 13.66
N LEU A 151 2.16 -7.43 13.76
CA LEU A 151 1.49 -8.60 13.17
C LEU A 151 1.51 -8.49 11.64
N SER A 152 1.89 -9.58 10.98
CA SER A 152 1.70 -9.74 9.53
C SER A 152 0.58 -10.73 9.31
N LEU A 153 -0.53 -10.24 8.76
CA LEU A 153 -1.73 -11.02 8.47
C LEU A 153 -1.81 -11.18 6.95
N ILE A 154 -1.16 -12.24 6.49
CA ILE A 154 -1.12 -12.63 5.09
C ILE A 154 -1.49 -14.12 5.10
N PRO A 155 -2.78 -14.47 5.03
CA PRO A 155 -3.19 -15.87 5.09
C PRO A 155 -2.50 -16.65 3.96
N ASP A 156 -2.25 -17.95 4.15
CA ASP A 156 -1.65 -18.79 3.11
C ASP A 156 -2.53 -18.78 1.86
N ILE A 157 -2.10 -18.04 0.84
CA ILE A 157 -2.84 -17.84 -0.40
C ILE A 157 -2.06 -18.56 -1.51
N PRO A 158 -2.66 -19.55 -2.20
CA PRO A 158 -1.96 -20.38 -3.19
C PRO A 158 -1.41 -19.58 -4.38
N GLU A 159 -1.86 -18.34 -4.56
CA GLU A 159 -1.59 -17.50 -5.72
C GLU A 159 -0.76 -16.24 -5.38
N LEU A 160 -0.32 -16.08 -4.13
CA LEU A 160 0.59 -15.02 -3.71
C LEU A 160 1.94 -15.62 -3.31
N THR A 161 2.98 -15.33 -4.10
CA THR A 161 4.34 -15.72 -3.70
C THR A 161 4.91 -14.69 -2.73
N LEU A 162 5.20 -15.13 -1.49
CA LEU A 162 5.94 -14.38 -0.49
C LEU A 162 7.41 -14.79 -0.52
N SER A 163 8.31 -13.82 -0.64
CA SER A 163 9.76 -14.05 -0.49
C SER A 163 10.34 -13.08 0.52
N TYR A 164 11.07 -13.62 1.48
CA TYR A 164 11.95 -12.88 2.38
C TYR A 164 13.38 -13.04 1.87
N ARG A 165 14.08 -11.94 1.65
CA ARG A 165 15.54 -11.92 1.50
C ARG A 165 16.09 -10.77 2.29
#